data_AF-A0AAV3VYM8-F1
#
_entry.id   AF-A0AAV3VYM8-F1
#
_cell.length_a   1.000
_cell.length_b   1.000
_cell.length_c   1.000
_cell.angle_alpha   90.00
_cell.angle_beta   90.00
_cell.angle_gamma   90.00
#
_symmetry.space_group_name_H-M   'P 1'
#
loop_
_entity.id
_entity.type
_entity.pdbx_description
1 polymer ?
#
loop_
_entity_poly.entity_id
_entity_poly.type
_entity_poly.pdbx_seq_one_letter_code
_entity_poly.pdbx_strand_id
1 'polypeptide(L)'
;MEKVNYKKEIIGMVEELGKDKEFWNRINQSRDYRNKEGKLGSSNIRSVATVCQNADCYEEIRLYIEYKIGKGNGWDDTLSNKKKFGQAVIDNMDKIYEMAGRDDKETLKIVSLYFGYLFWKKTAIEKGNL
;
A
#
# COMPACT_ATOMS: atom_id res chain seq x y z
N MET A 1 2.80 27.36 11.46
CA MET A 1 2.43 26.05 10.88
C MET A 1 3.06 24.97 11.73
N GLU A 2 2.24 24.19 12.43
CA GLU A 2 2.70 22.99 13.13
C GLU A 2 3.23 22.01 12.07
N LYS A 3 4.45 21.47 12.25
CA LYS A 3 4.99 20.49 11.32
C LYS A 3 4.11 19.24 11.38
N VAL A 4 3.35 18.96 10.32
CA VAL A 4 2.58 17.71 10.19
C VAL A 4 3.53 16.54 10.42
N ASN A 5 3.24 15.70 11.41
CA ASN A 5 4.03 14.51 11.69
C ASN A 5 3.60 13.41 10.73
N TYR A 6 4.02 13.52 9.46
CA TYR A 6 3.68 12.58 8.40
C TYR A 6 3.94 11.12 8.79
N LYS A 7 5.00 10.86 9.56
CA LYS A 7 5.36 9.51 10.01
C LYS A 7 4.27 8.88 10.87
N LYS A 8 3.69 9.63 11.82
CA LYS A 8 2.61 9.12 12.67
C LYS A 8 1.37 8.79 11.83
N GLU A 9 1.03 9.67 10.90
CA GLU A 9 -0.15 9.54 10.04
C GLU A 9 -0.02 8.34 9.08
N ILE A 10 1.10 8.19 8.37
CA ILE A 10 1.28 7.05 7.45
C ILE A 10 1.34 5.71 8.18
N ILE A 11 1.92 5.66 9.39
CA ILE A 11 1.89 4.45 10.22
C ILE A 11 0.44 4.15 10.62
N GLY A 12 -0.33 5.17 11.03
CA GLY A 12 -1.77 5.02 11.31
C GLY A 12 -2.54 4.45 10.12
N MET A 13 -2.35 5.00 8.92
CA MET A 13 -2.96 4.50 7.68
C MET A 13 -2.63 3.03 7.40
N VAL A 14 -1.37 2.63 7.60
CA VAL A 14 -0.93 1.24 7.42
C VAL A 14 -1.53 0.31 8.49
N GLU A 15 -1.60 0.75 9.74
CA GLU A 15 -2.23 -0.02 10.81
C GLU A 15 -3.73 -0.18 10.58
N GLU A 16 -4.44 0.85 10.12
CA GLU A 16 -5.86 0.74 9.75
C GLU A 16 -6.08 -0.29 8.64
N LEU A 17 -5.26 -0.27 7.57
CA LEU A 17 -5.28 -1.32 6.55
C LEU A 17 -4.95 -2.70 7.14
N GLY A 18 -4.04 -2.73 8.10
CA GLY A 18 -3.62 -3.93 8.84
C GLY A 18 -4.70 -4.59 9.68
N LYS A 19 -5.75 -3.86 10.08
CA LYS A 19 -6.83 -4.39 10.94
C LYS A 19 -7.75 -5.36 10.22
N ASP A 20 -7.79 -5.35 8.89
CA ASP A 20 -8.63 -6.25 8.10
C ASP A 20 -8.03 -7.67 8.06
N LYS A 21 -8.13 -8.37 9.18
CA LYS A 21 -7.59 -9.73 9.34
C LYS A 21 -8.18 -10.71 8.34
N GLU A 22 -9.45 -10.55 7.97
CA GLU A 22 -10.10 -11.43 6.98
C GLU A 22 -9.47 -11.27 5.60
N PHE A 23 -9.24 -10.04 5.15
CA PHE A 23 -8.52 -9.77 3.91
C PHE A 23 -7.12 -10.38 3.94
N TRP A 24 -6.33 -10.08 4.99
CA TRP A 24 -4.95 -10.53 5.09
C TRP A 24 -4.84 -12.06 5.20
N ASN A 25 -5.77 -12.71 5.91
CA ASN A 25 -5.84 -14.16 5.95
C ASN A 25 -6.16 -14.73 4.56
N ARG A 26 -7.17 -14.20 3.86
CA ARG A 26 -7.58 -14.67 2.53
C ARG A 26 -6.44 -14.54 1.51
N ILE A 27 -5.77 -13.39 1.47
CA ILE A 27 -4.72 -13.12 0.49
C ILE A 27 -3.43 -13.92 0.76
N ASN A 28 -3.19 -14.33 2.00
CA ASN A 28 -2.07 -15.19 2.39
C ASN A 28 -2.40 -16.68 2.27
N GLN A 29 -3.67 -17.07 2.40
CA GLN A 29 -4.12 -18.46 2.34
C GLN A 29 -4.44 -18.95 0.94
N SER A 30 -4.38 -18.10 -0.09
CA SER A 30 -4.57 -18.53 -1.49
C SER A 30 -3.42 -19.43 -1.94
N ARG A 31 -3.42 -20.68 -1.47
CA ARG A 31 -2.56 -21.76 -1.90
C ARG A 31 -3.07 -22.26 -3.24
N ASP A 32 -2.67 -21.59 -4.31
CA ASP A 32 -2.55 -22.34 -5.56
C ASP A 32 -1.43 -23.37 -5.32
N TYR A 33 -1.66 -24.64 -5.63
CA TYR A 33 -0.72 -25.74 -5.35
C TYR A 33 0.65 -25.52 -6.04
N ARG A 34 0.70 -24.58 -7.00
CA ARG A 34 1.88 -24.14 -7.76
C ARG A 34 2.59 -22.90 -7.21
N ASN A 35 1.98 -22.12 -6.31
CA ASN A 35 2.57 -20.89 -5.75
C ASN A 35 2.49 -20.92 -4.21
N LYS A 36 3.65 -21.06 -3.57
CA LYS A 36 3.78 -21.02 -2.10
C LYS A 36 3.58 -19.62 -1.50
N GLU A 37 3.55 -18.58 -2.34
CA GLU A 37 3.39 -17.19 -1.95
C GLU A 37 1.94 -16.75 -2.18
N GLY A 38 1.33 -16.08 -1.19
CA GLY A 38 -0.04 -15.55 -1.31
C GLY A 38 -0.18 -14.57 -2.48
N LYS A 39 -1.42 -14.31 -2.91
CA LYS A 39 -1.74 -13.50 -4.10
C LYS A 39 -1.01 -12.14 -4.17
N LEU A 40 -0.86 -11.47 -3.03
CA LEU A 40 -0.10 -10.22 -2.89
C LEU A 40 1.17 -10.47 -2.07
N GLY A 41 2.30 -10.62 -2.74
CA GLY A 41 3.60 -10.74 -2.08
C GLY A 41 4.13 -9.42 -1.53
N SER A 42 4.85 -9.47 -0.41
CA SER A 42 5.55 -8.30 0.15
C SER A 42 6.53 -7.64 -0.84
N SER A 43 7.18 -8.43 -1.70
CA SER A 43 8.04 -7.94 -2.79
C SER A 43 7.30 -7.03 -3.79
N ASN A 44 6.03 -7.32 -4.08
CA ASN A 44 5.19 -6.50 -4.95
C ASN A 44 4.95 -5.11 -4.34
N ILE A 45 4.71 -5.04 -3.03
CA ILE A 45 4.55 -3.77 -2.29
C ILE A 45 5.88 -3.00 -2.27
N ARG A 46 7.00 -3.70 -1.97
CA ARG A 46 8.34 -3.09 -1.96
C ARG A 46 8.71 -2.46 -3.30
N SER A 47 8.33 -3.10 -4.41
CA SER A 47 8.59 -2.57 -5.75
C SER A 47 7.98 -1.18 -5.95
N VAL A 48 6.80 -0.91 -5.37
CA VAL A 48 6.14 0.40 -5.48
C VAL A 48 6.94 1.48 -4.76
N ALA A 49 7.50 1.18 -3.58
CA ALA A 49 8.34 2.13 -2.85
C ALA A 49 9.56 2.58 -3.69
N THR A 50 10.12 1.67 -4.50
CA THR A 50 11.19 1.97 -5.46
C THR A 50 10.69 2.78 -6.65
N VAL A 51 9.51 2.48 -7.20
CA VAL A 51 8.91 3.28 -8.29
C VAL A 51 8.68 4.73 -7.84
N CYS A 52 8.23 4.95 -6.60
CA CYS A 52 8.06 6.29 -6.03
C CYS A 52 9.35 7.13 -6.01
N GLN A 53 10.52 6.49 -5.90
CA GLN A 53 11.81 7.19 -5.89
C GLN A 53 12.27 7.62 -7.28
N ASN A 54 11.66 7.08 -8.34
CA ASN A 54 12.02 7.32 -9.74
C ASN A 54 10.89 7.99 -10.54
N ALA A 55 9.74 8.24 -9.92
CA ALA A 55 8.64 8.94 -10.57
C ALA A 55 8.86 10.45 -10.58
N ASP A 56 8.34 11.10 -11.60
CA ASP A 56 8.43 12.54 -11.81
C ASP A 56 7.31 13.29 -11.07
N CYS A 57 6.13 12.67 -10.92
CA CYS A 57 5.01 13.29 -10.20
C CYS A 57 4.11 12.27 -9.48
N TYR A 58 3.25 12.79 -8.60
CA TYR A 58 2.28 11.98 -7.84
C TYR A 58 1.34 11.16 -8.75
N GLU A 59 0.85 11.77 -9.83
CA GLU A 59 -0.13 11.16 -10.72
C GLU A 59 0.42 9.88 -11.39
N GLU A 60 1.71 9.81 -11.67
CA GLU A 60 2.34 8.59 -12.21
C GLU A 60 2.21 7.40 -11.27
N ILE A 61 2.39 7.61 -9.96
CA ILE A 61 2.23 6.56 -8.95
C ILE A 61 0.76 6.18 -8.80
N ARG A 62 -0.14 7.16 -8.86
CA ARG A 62 -1.59 6.92 -8.81
C ARG A 62 -2.03 6.03 -9.98
N LEU A 63 -1.66 6.39 -11.21
CA LEU A 63 -1.91 5.60 -12.42
C LEU A 63 -1.24 4.22 -12.36
N TYR A 64 -0.04 4.13 -11.80
CA TYR A 64 0.65 2.84 -11.63
C TYR A 64 -0.12 1.90 -10.69
N ILE A 65 -0.71 2.41 -9.60
CA ILE A 65 -1.57 1.61 -8.72
C ILE A 65 -2.88 1.22 -9.40
N GLU A 66 -3.50 2.12 -10.17
CA GLU A 66 -4.69 1.77 -10.98
C GLU A 66 -4.38 0.64 -11.97
N TYR A 67 -3.23 0.70 -12.66
CA TYR A 67 -2.75 -0.38 -13.50
C TYR A 67 -2.55 -1.69 -12.71
N LYS A 68 -1.97 -1.63 -11.50
CA LYS A 68 -1.81 -2.81 -10.63
C LYS A 68 -3.16 -3.42 -10.25
N ILE A 69 -4.17 -2.60 -9.97
CA ILE A 69 -5.55 -3.08 -9.75
C ILE A 69 -6.08 -3.79 -11.00
N GLY A 70 -5.89 -3.22 -12.19
CA GLY A 70 -6.32 -3.84 -13.45
C GLY A 70 -5.59 -5.16 -13.75
N LYS A 71 -4.31 -5.25 -13.39
CA LYS A 71 -3.48 -6.46 -13.56
C LYS A 71 -3.81 -7.55 -12.53
N GLY A 72 -4.40 -7.20 -11.40
CA GLY A 72 -4.73 -8.12 -10.30
C GLY A 72 -3.55 -8.45 -9.40
N ASN A 73 -3.36 -9.72 -9.05
CA ASN A 73 -2.37 -10.19 -8.06
C ASN A 73 -2.59 -9.57 -6.68
N GLY A 74 -3.86 -9.49 -6.26
CA GLY A 74 -4.22 -9.09 -4.92
C GLY A 74 -4.38 -7.59 -4.69
N TRP A 75 -3.99 -6.76 -5.66
CA TRP A 75 -4.36 -5.34 -5.67
C TRP A 75 -5.85 -5.13 -5.94
N ASP A 76 -6.46 -6.07 -6.66
CA ASP A 76 -7.88 -6.10 -7.02
C ASP A 76 -8.76 -6.78 -5.97
N ASP A 77 -8.17 -7.57 -5.06
CA ASP A 77 -8.92 -8.23 -4.00
C ASP A 77 -9.59 -7.20 -3.09
N THR A 78 -10.83 -7.48 -2.69
CA THR A 78 -11.61 -6.59 -1.85
C THR A 78 -11.29 -6.77 -0.38
N LEU A 79 -11.17 -5.65 0.33
CA LEU A 79 -11.28 -5.56 1.77
C LEU A 79 -12.69 -5.96 2.23
N SER A 80 -12.85 -6.19 3.53
CA SER A 80 -14.11 -6.57 4.16
C SER A 80 -15.22 -5.52 3.99
N ASN A 81 -14.85 -4.26 3.77
CA ASN A 81 -15.77 -3.17 3.41
C ASN A 81 -16.13 -3.13 1.90
N LYS A 82 -15.82 -4.18 1.13
CA LYS A 82 -16.04 -4.30 -0.33
C LYS A 82 -15.21 -3.37 -1.21
N LYS A 83 -14.31 -2.56 -0.64
CA LYS A 83 -13.38 -1.72 -1.39
C LYS A 83 -12.18 -2.55 -1.87
N LYS A 84 -11.73 -2.37 -3.11
CA LYS A 84 -10.48 -3.01 -3.58
C LYS A 84 -9.29 -2.50 -2.77
N PHE A 85 -8.34 -3.38 -2.45
CA PHE A 85 -7.15 -3.04 -1.69
C PHE A 85 -6.37 -1.89 -2.33
N GLY A 86 -6.11 -1.96 -3.63
CA GLY A 86 -5.41 -0.90 -4.36
C GLY A 86 -6.17 0.43 -4.33
N GLN A 87 -7.50 0.42 -4.29
CA GLN A 87 -8.28 1.65 -4.16
C GLN A 87 -8.13 2.26 -2.75
N ALA A 88 -8.07 1.44 -1.70
CA ALA A 88 -7.80 1.94 -0.35
C ALA A 88 -6.36 2.49 -0.21
N VAL A 89 -5.42 1.93 -0.96
CA VAL A 89 -4.06 2.48 -1.09
C VAL A 89 -4.07 3.84 -1.78
N ILE A 90 -4.81 4.00 -2.89
CA ILE A 90 -4.98 5.29 -3.58
C ILE A 90 -5.58 6.33 -2.64
N ASP A 91 -6.63 6.02 -1.88
CA ASP A 91 -7.21 6.96 -0.91
C ASP A 91 -6.18 7.46 0.12
N ASN A 92 -5.32 6.55 0.62
CA ASN A 92 -4.25 6.93 1.55
C ASN A 92 -3.20 7.81 0.87
N MET A 93 -2.86 7.50 -0.37
CA MET A 93 -1.97 8.31 -1.20
C MET A 93 -2.55 9.71 -1.47
N ASP A 94 -3.84 9.82 -1.81
CA ASP A 94 -4.53 11.10 -2.02
C ASP A 94 -4.50 11.96 -0.74
N LYS A 95 -4.73 11.33 0.43
CA LYS A 95 -4.60 12.02 1.72
C LYS A 95 -3.18 12.52 1.96
N ILE A 96 -2.17 11.70 1.64
CA ILE A 96 -0.76 12.11 1.75
C ILE A 96 -0.49 13.30 0.83
N TYR A 97 -1.00 13.30 -0.40
CA TYR A 97 -0.83 14.40 -1.36
C TYR A 97 -1.42 15.70 -0.83
N GLU A 98 -2.64 15.66 -0.25
CA GLU A 98 -3.24 16.84 0.39
C GLU A 98 -2.46 17.32 1.61
N MET A 99 -2.01 16.39 2.48
CA MET A 99 -1.20 16.73 3.66
C MET A 99 0.14 17.38 3.28
N ALA A 100 0.74 16.95 2.18
CA ALA A 100 1.98 17.51 1.65
C ALA A 100 1.78 18.86 0.93
N GLY A 101 0.56 19.40 0.92
CA GLY A 101 0.25 20.66 0.23
C GLY A 101 0.29 20.52 -1.29
N ARG A 102 0.04 19.31 -1.81
CA ARG A 102 0.07 18.98 -3.24
C ARG A 102 1.44 19.19 -3.91
N ASP A 103 2.51 19.17 -3.12
CA ASP A 103 3.88 19.18 -3.63
C ASP A 103 4.27 17.77 -4.05
N ASP A 104 4.49 17.56 -5.35
CA ASP A 104 4.81 16.24 -5.90
C ASP A 104 6.06 15.62 -5.27
N LYS A 105 7.11 16.42 -5.08
CA LYS A 105 8.40 15.93 -4.58
C LYS A 105 8.29 15.43 -3.14
N GLU A 106 7.68 16.21 -2.26
CA GLU A 106 7.46 15.82 -0.87
C GLU A 106 6.44 14.68 -0.78
N THR A 107 5.41 14.67 -1.62
CA THR A 107 4.43 13.59 -1.71
C THR A 107 5.10 12.27 -2.07
N LEU A 108 5.89 12.21 -3.14
CA LEU A 108 6.59 11.00 -3.58
C LEU A 108 7.50 10.44 -2.48
N LYS A 109 8.17 11.32 -1.73
CA LYS A 109 8.98 10.95 -0.56
C LYS A 109 8.13 10.33 0.55
N ILE A 110 6.98 10.93 0.90
CA ILE A 110 6.10 10.40 1.96
C ILE A 110 5.41 9.11 1.50
N VAL A 111 4.96 9.02 0.25
CA VAL A 111 4.34 7.82 -0.34
C VAL A 111 5.35 6.66 -0.40
N SER A 112 6.62 6.92 -0.73
CA SER A 112 7.69 5.91 -0.66
C SER A 112 7.84 5.35 0.76
N LEU A 113 7.82 6.22 1.79
CA LEU A 113 7.83 5.79 3.19
C LEU A 113 6.58 4.98 3.56
N TYR A 114 5.40 5.41 3.13
CA TYR A 114 4.14 4.69 3.34
C TYR A 114 4.21 3.26 2.79
N PHE A 115 4.68 3.07 1.55
CA PHE A 115 4.87 1.73 0.98
C PHE A 115 5.96 0.93 1.71
N GLY A 116 6.99 1.60 2.24
CA GLY A 116 7.97 0.98 3.14
C GLY A 116 7.33 0.40 4.41
N TYR A 117 6.46 1.16 5.08
CA TYR A 117 5.71 0.68 6.25
C TYR A 117 4.73 -0.44 5.89
N LEU A 118 4.02 -0.30 4.78
CA LEU A 118 3.08 -1.31 4.30
C LEU A 118 3.79 -2.64 3.96
N PHE A 119 4.99 -2.57 3.38
CA PHE A 119 5.86 -3.73 3.16
C PHE A 119 6.20 -4.44 4.48
N TRP A 120 6.59 -3.69 5.51
CA TRP A 120 6.90 -4.26 6.82
C TRP A 120 5.68 -4.89 7.48
N LYS A 121 4.51 -4.24 7.38
CA LYS A 121 3.25 -4.80 7.88
C LYS A 121 2.94 -6.11 7.19
N LYS A 122 3.00 -6.16 5.86
CA LYS A 122 2.80 -7.41 5.11
C LYS A 122 3.79 -8.50 5.51
N THR A 123 5.07 -8.15 5.65
CA THR A 123 6.11 -9.10 6.07
C THR A 123 5.85 -9.66 7.47
N ALA A 124 5.38 -8.83 8.40
CA ALA A 124 5.00 -9.27 9.75
C ALA A 124 3.84 -10.27 9.70
N ILE A 125 2.80 -9.96 8.92
CA ILE A 125 1.65 -10.85 8.72
C ILE A 125 2.08 -12.18 8.07
N GLU A 126 2.94 -12.15 7.03
CA GLU A 126 3.48 -13.36 6.39
C GLU A 126 4.23 -14.27 7.37
N LYS A 127 4.87 -13.69 8.39
CA LYS A 127 5.59 -14.41 9.44
C LYS A 127 4.72 -14.86 10.61
N GLY A 128 3.40 -14.59 10.57
CA GLY A 128 2.47 -14.94 11.65
C GLY A 128 2.44 -13.95 12.81
N ASN A 129 3.03 -12.76 12.66
CA ASN A 129 3.00 -11.69 13.65
C ASN A 129 1.84 -10.73 13.32
N LEU A 130 0.65 -10.99 13.89
CA LEU A 130 -0.55 -10.15 13.77
C LEU A 130 -0.65 -9.13 14.91
#